data_AF-A0A2I2EZA4-F1
#
_entry.id   AF-A0A2I2EZA4-F1
#
_cell.length_a   1.000
_cell.length_b   1.000
_cell.length_c   1.000
_cell.angle_alpha   90.00
_cell.angle_beta   90.00
_cell.angle_gamma   90.00
#
_symmetry.space_group_name_H-M   'P 1'
#
loop_
_entity.id
_entity.type
_entity.pdbx_description
1 polymer ?
#
loop_
_entity_poly.entity_id
_entity_poly.type
_entity_poly.pdbx_seq_one_letter_code
_entity_poly.pdbx_strand_id
1 'polypeptide(L)'
;MRPLSPVLASLANVFRIPISQTLARPAIVPGPVTAAAQPAAARTFSSTNALLKRKGGLKTDRRITLIRYFLHHPLTPRPLRFSRTRYLRHWTIHRAWQLFQNQQRRTQTLELERQWHAMNAACEELRTGAGDGGRLFRKSMNKRGVFRDMFPIEYGRLQTETPAQEGWNHGWVRPERR
;
A
#
# COMPACT_ATOMS: atom_id res chain seq x y z
N MET A 1 -2.41 39.24 4.57
CA MET A 1 -3.03 37.91 4.72
C MET A 1 -1.93 36.86 4.66
N ARG A 2 -1.78 36.01 5.69
CA ARG A 2 -0.68 35.03 5.76
C ARG A 2 -0.96 33.86 4.80
N PRO A 3 -0.02 33.43 3.96
CA PRO A 3 -0.23 32.29 3.08
C PRO A 3 -0.31 30.99 3.90
N LEU A 4 -1.30 30.16 3.62
CA LEU A 4 -1.49 28.86 4.27
C LEU A 4 -0.34 27.91 3.90
N SER A 5 0.16 27.15 4.87
CA SER A 5 1.23 26.17 4.66
C SER A 5 0.86 25.14 3.58
N PRO A 6 1.82 24.66 2.76
CA PRO A 6 1.57 23.75 1.64
C PRO A 6 0.91 22.43 2.07
N VAL A 7 1.10 22.03 3.33
CA VAL A 7 0.48 20.82 3.93
C VAL A 7 -1.04 21.01 4.11
N LEU A 8 -1.49 22.18 4.53
CA LEU A 8 -2.91 22.50 4.66
C LEU A 8 -3.60 22.60 3.29
N ALA A 9 -2.91 23.14 2.28
CA ALA A 9 -3.41 23.18 0.91
C ALA A 9 -3.56 21.77 0.29
N SER A 10 -2.66 20.85 0.63
CA SER A 10 -2.72 19.45 0.17
C SER A 10 -3.91 18.69 0.77
N LEU A 11 -4.19 18.89 2.06
CA LEU A 11 -5.35 18.26 2.72
C LEU A 11 -6.70 18.78 2.21
N ALA A 12 -6.78 20.05 1.80
CA ALA A 12 -8.00 20.63 1.22
C ALA A 12 -8.36 20.02 -0.14
N ASN A 13 -7.38 19.52 -0.91
CA ASN A 13 -7.64 18.84 -2.19
C ASN A 13 -8.14 17.39 -2.01
N VAL A 14 -7.91 16.75 -0.86
CA VAL A 14 -8.30 15.35 -0.61
C VAL A 14 -9.80 15.22 -0.28
N PHE A 15 -10.44 16.29 0.21
CA PHE A 15 -11.85 16.26 0.63
C PHE A 15 -12.82 16.95 -0.34
N ARG A 16 -12.41 17.25 -1.58
CA ARG A 16 -13.32 17.85 -2.56
C ARG A 16 -14.30 16.81 -3.11
N ILE A 17 -15.46 16.72 -2.47
CA ILE A 17 -16.66 16.08 -3.02
C ILE A 17 -16.97 16.81 -4.35
N PRO A 18 -17.01 16.12 -5.50
CA PRO A 18 -17.36 16.77 -6.76
C PRO A 18 -18.85 17.16 -6.72
N ILE A 19 -19.12 18.45 -6.59
CA ILE A 19 -20.43 19.01 -6.89
C ILE A 19 -20.57 18.93 -8.41
N SER A 20 -21.46 18.04 -8.87
CA SER A 20 -21.80 17.88 -10.29
C SER A 20 -22.15 19.22 -10.91
N GLN A 21 -21.32 19.70 -11.83
CA GLN A 21 -21.64 20.85 -12.66
C GLN A 21 -22.68 20.42 -13.69
N THR A 22 -23.91 20.92 -13.56
CA THR A 22 -24.97 20.76 -14.55
C THR A 22 -24.61 21.57 -15.79
N LEU A 23 -24.47 20.90 -16.95
CA LEU A 23 -24.27 21.57 -18.23
C LEU A 23 -25.49 22.45 -18.57
N ALA A 24 -25.25 23.73 -18.77
CA ALA A 24 -26.24 24.69 -19.24
C ALA A 24 -26.68 24.34 -20.67
N ARG A 25 -28.00 24.29 -20.86
CA ARG A 25 -28.69 24.07 -22.13
C ARG A 25 -28.59 25.35 -22.98
N PRO A 26 -28.13 25.31 -24.24
CA PRO A 26 -28.19 26.49 -25.10
C PRO A 26 -29.65 26.79 -25.49
N ALA A 27 -30.07 28.03 -25.27
CA ALA A 27 -31.34 28.57 -25.74
C ALA A 27 -31.25 28.86 -27.24
N ILE A 28 -32.19 28.29 -28.02
CA ILE A 28 -32.33 28.56 -29.45
C ILE A 28 -33.18 29.83 -29.60
N VAL A 29 -32.62 30.83 -30.28
CA VAL A 29 -33.30 32.06 -30.68
C VAL A 29 -34.13 31.77 -31.94
N PRO A 30 -35.42 32.15 -32.02
CA PRO A 30 -36.21 31.96 -33.23
C PRO A 30 -35.96 33.11 -34.21
N GLY A 31 -35.41 32.80 -35.39
CA GLY A 31 -35.47 33.64 -36.59
C GLY A 31 -36.56 33.14 -37.53
N PRO A 32 -37.16 34.00 -38.39
CA PRO A 32 -38.24 33.60 -39.27
C PRO A 32 -37.70 32.80 -40.47
N VAL A 33 -38.25 31.60 -40.69
CA VAL A 33 -38.01 30.78 -41.88
C VAL A 33 -39.20 30.90 -42.83
N THR A 34 -38.96 31.38 -44.04
CA THR A 34 -39.90 31.38 -45.16
C THR A 34 -39.73 30.12 -46.00
N ALA A 35 -40.86 29.46 -46.30
CA ALA A 35 -41.14 28.54 -47.42
C ALA A 35 -40.39 27.18 -47.44
N ALA A 36 -40.94 26.05 -47.90
CA ALA A 36 -42.20 25.69 -48.51
C ALA A 36 -42.52 24.22 -48.17
N ALA A 37 -43.79 23.85 -48.11
CA ALA A 37 -44.24 22.48 -47.89
C ALA A 37 -44.03 21.60 -49.13
N GLN A 38 -43.35 20.46 -48.98
CA GLN A 38 -43.39 19.33 -49.93
C GLN A 38 -44.05 18.11 -49.26
N PRO A 39 -44.86 17.32 -49.99
CA PRO A 39 -45.65 16.23 -49.42
C PRO A 39 -44.80 15.01 -49.06
N ALA A 40 -45.23 14.32 -48.01
CA ALA A 40 -44.57 13.19 -47.38
C ALA A 40 -44.47 11.96 -48.30
N ALA A 41 -43.25 11.59 -48.68
CA ALA A 41 -42.92 10.25 -49.16
C ALA A 41 -42.32 9.45 -48.00
N ALA A 42 -43.00 8.37 -47.61
CA ALA A 42 -42.53 7.43 -46.59
C ALA A 42 -41.26 6.73 -47.10
N ARG A 43 -40.09 7.26 -46.76
CA ARG A 43 -38.80 6.58 -46.90
C ARG A 43 -38.32 6.15 -45.53
N THR A 44 -38.33 4.84 -45.30
CA THR A 44 -37.72 4.19 -44.14
C THR A 44 -36.21 4.33 -44.26
N PHE A 45 -35.67 5.47 -43.83
CA PHE A 45 -34.23 5.74 -43.87
C PHE A 45 -33.56 5.11 -42.66
N SER A 46 -33.41 3.78 -42.68
CA SER A 46 -32.53 3.08 -41.73
C SER A 46 -31.10 3.16 -42.25
N SER A 47 -30.25 3.94 -41.58
CA SER A 47 -28.85 4.21 -41.96
C SER A 47 -27.87 3.10 -41.53
N THR A 48 -28.35 1.90 -41.19
CA THR A 48 -27.49 0.79 -40.76
C THR A 48 -27.53 -0.35 -41.76
N ASN A 49 -26.37 -0.65 -42.37
CA ASN A 49 -26.20 -1.81 -43.25
C ASN A 49 -26.53 -3.10 -42.47
N ALA A 50 -27.29 -4.02 -43.09
CA ALA A 50 -27.56 -5.33 -42.52
C ALA A 50 -26.24 -6.08 -42.28
N LEU A 51 -25.90 -6.34 -41.02
CA LEU A 51 -24.66 -7.02 -40.65
C LEU A 51 -24.61 -8.43 -41.26
N LEU A 52 -23.64 -8.66 -42.15
CA LEU A 52 -23.35 -9.99 -42.69
C LEU A 52 -23.03 -10.96 -41.56
N LYS A 53 -23.55 -12.20 -41.67
CA LYS A 53 -23.34 -13.30 -40.72
C LYS A 53 -21.84 -13.63 -40.67
N ARG A 54 -21.15 -13.18 -39.61
CA ARG A 54 -19.73 -13.49 -39.40
C ARG A 54 -19.56 -15.00 -39.19
N LYS A 55 -18.81 -15.65 -40.06
CA LYS A 55 -18.36 -17.05 -39.90
C LYS A 55 -17.54 -17.13 -38.59
N GLY A 56 -17.86 -18.09 -37.72
CA GLY A 56 -17.38 -18.15 -36.33
C GLY A 56 -15.88 -17.88 -36.21
N GLY A 57 -15.53 -16.91 -35.35
CA GLY A 57 -14.15 -16.44 -35.18
C GLY A 57 -13.18 -17.55 -34.76
N LEU A 58 -11.90 -17.40 -35.12
CA LEU A 58 -10.84 -18.32 -34.72
C LEU A 58 -10.89 -18.57 -33.21
N LYS A 59 -10.85 -19.84 -32.80
CA LYS A 59 -10.70 -20.23 -31.40
C LYS A 59 -9.38 -19.67 -30.90
N THR A 60 -9.45 -18.56 -30.18
CA THR A 60 -8.28 -17.96 -29.54
C THR A 60 -7.76 -18.96 -28.51
N ASP A 61 -6.44 -19.15 -28.44
CA ASP A 61 -5.81 -20.07 -27.48
C ASP A 61 -6.33 -19.78 -26.06
N ARG A 62 -6.71 -20.84 -25.34
CA ARG A 62 -7.22 -20.80 -23.97
C ARG A 62 -6.25 -20.10 -23.03
N ARG A 63 -4.93 -20.20 -23.27
CA ARG A 63 -3.89 -19.48 -22.52
C ARG A 63 -4.00 -17.97 -22.69
N ILE A 64 -4.20 -17.50 -23.92
CA ILE A 64 -4.37 -16.08 -24.24
C ILE A 64 -5.67 -15.56 -23.61
N THR A 65 -6.73 -16.37 -23.60
CA THR A 65 -7.99 -16.04 -22.92
C THR A 65 -7.80 -15.91 -21.41
N LEU A 66 -7.06 -16.82 -20.77
CA LEU A 66 -6.74 -16.74 -19.34
C LEU A 66 -5.88 -15.52 -19.00
N ILE A 67 -4.85 -15.24 -19.83
CA ILE A 67 -4.02 -14.04 -19.66
C ILE A 67 -4.88 -12.78 -19.76
N ARG A 68 -5.74 -12.66 -20.79
CA ARG A 68 -6.66 -11.53 -20.94
C ARG A 68 -7.64 -11.42 -19.78
N TYR A 69 -8.09 -12.55 -19.24
CA TYR A 69 -8.94 -12.58 -18.07
C TYR A 69 -8.21 -12.04 -16.83
N PHE A 70 -7.02 -12.54 -16.49
CA PHE A 70 -6.30 -12.03 -15.32
C PHE A 70 -5.78 -10.59 -15.49
N LEU A 71 -5.55 -10.15 -16.73
CA LEU A 71 -5.08 -8.79 -17.02
C LEU A 71 -6.19 -7.74 -16.98
N HIS A 72 -7.40 -8.10 -17.41
CA HIS A 72 -8.49 -7.14 -17.61
C HIS A 72 -9.74 -7.40 -16.77
N HIS A 73 -9.85 -8.55 -16.12
CA HIS A 73 -10.98 -8.78 -15.21
C HIS A 73 -10.76 -7.98 -13.94
N PRO A 74 -11.72 -7.12 -13.55
CA PRO A 74 -11.68 -6.49 -12.22
C PRO A 74 -11.85 -7.58 -11.16
N LEU A 75 -10.72 -8.11 -10.68
CA LEU A 75 -10.65 -9.09 -9.59
C LEU A 75 -11.26 -8.55 -8.29
N THR A 76 -11.35 -7.23 -8.18
CA THR A 76 -11.91 -6.55 -7.02
C THR A 76 -13.43 -6.48 -7.13
N PRO A 77 -14.17 -7.00 -6.14
CA PRO A 77 -15.62 -6.81 -6.07
C PRO A 77 -15.96 -5.32 -5.93
N ARG A 78 -17.25 -4.99 -6.12
CA ARG A 78 -17.74 -3.62 -5.92
C ARG A 78 -17.43 -3.13 -4.50
N PRO A 79 -17.15 -1.82 -4.31
CA PRO A 79 -16.88 -1.26 -2.99
C PRO A 79 -18.00 -1.56 -1.99
N LEU A 80 -17.58 -1.87 -0.75
CA LEU A 80 -18.46 -2.27 0.32
C LEU A 80 -19.31 -1.09 0.82
N ARG A 81 -20.63 -1.30 0.94
CA ARG A 81 -21.57 -0.30 1.44
C ARG A 81 -22.04 -0.69 2.84
N PHE A 82 -21.72 0.13 3.84
CA PHE A 82 -22.13 -0.11 5.21
C PHE A 82 -23.36 0.70 5.60
N SER A 83 -24.22 0.13 6.45
CA SER A 83 -25.22 0.91 7.18
C SER A 83 -24.54 1.80 8.21
N ARG A 84 -25.24 2.84 8.68
CA ARG A 84 -24.68 3.83 9.63
C ARG A 84 -24.08 3.17 10.88
N THR A 85 -24.80 2.26 11.54
CA THR A 85 -24.31 1.59 12.77
C THR A 85 -23.12 0.67 12.49
N ARG A 86 -23.11 -0.03 11.35
CA ARG A 86 -21.98 -0.87 10.93
C ARG A 86 -20.74 -0.02 10.60
N TYR A 87 -20.93 1.10 9.92
CA TYR A 87 -19.86 2.05 9.62
C TYR A 87 -19.24 2.62 10.89
N LEU A 88 -20.06 3.03 11.86
CA LEU A 88 -19.56 3.53 13.15
C LEU A 88 -18.76 2.47 13.92
N ARG A 89 -19.25 1.23 14.01
CA ARG A 89 -18.48 0.12 14.63
C ARG A 89 -17.13 -0.09 13.95
N HIS A 90 -17.12 -0.15 12.61
CA HIS A 90 -15.90 -0.30 11.85
C HIS A 90 -14.93 0.86 12.09
N TRP A 91 -15.44 2.10 12.10
CA TRP A 91 -14.64 3.30 12.38
C TRP A 91 -14.02 3.27 13.77
N THR A 92 -14.78 2.86 14.80
CA THR A 92 -14.28 2.74 16.16
C THR A 92 -13.17 1.69 16.27
N ILE A 93 -13.37 0.49 15.68
CA ILE A 93 -12.36 -0.57 15.67
C ILE A 93 -11.10 -0.09 14.94
N HIS A 94 -11.26 0.54 13.78
CA HIS A 94 -10.14 1.07 13.02
C HIS A 94 -9.36 2.14 13.81
N ARG A 95 -10.06 3.04 14.52
CA ARG A 95 -9.41 4.06 15.34
C ARG A 95 -8.68 3.44 16.54
N ALA A 96 -9.28 2.46 17.21
CA ALA A 96 -8.65 1.72 18.29
C ALA A 96 -7.39 0.99 17.81
N TRP A 97 -7.44 0.36 16.63
CA TRP A 97 -6.28 -0.27 16.01
C TRP A 97 -5.16 0.73 15.72
N GLN A 98 -5.48 1.90 15.16
CA GLN A 98 -4.48 2.96 14.94
C GLN A 98 -3.82 3.42 16.24
N LEU A 99 -4.60 3.58 17.31
CA LEU A 99 -4.09 3.94 18.64
C LEU A 99 -3.15 2.87 19.17
N PHE A 100 -3.56 1.60 19.14
CA PHE A 100 -2.75 0.46 19.54
C PHE A 100 -1.43 0.40 18.75
N GLN A 101 -1.49 0.54 17.42
CA GLN A 101 -0.29 0.56 16.56
C GLN A 101 0.66 1.72 16.88
N ASN A 102 0.12 2.91 17.20
CA ASN A 102 0.93 4.04 17.65
C ASN A 102 1.61 3.75 18.99
N GLN A 103 0.90 3.12 19.92
CA GLN A 103 1.45 2.72 21.21
C GLN A 103 2.57 1.69 21.04
N GLN A 104 2.35 0.64 20.25
CA GLN A 104 3.36 -0.39 19.95
C GLN A 104 4.63 0.19 19.31
N ARG A 105 4.48 1.13 18.35
CA ARG A 105 5.65 1.82 17.78
C ARG A 105 6.38 2.64 18.82
N ARG A 106 5.65 3.40 19.64
CA ARG A 106 6.26 4.22 20.70
C ARG A 106 7.02 3.37 21.70
N THR A 107 6.46 2.25 22.15
CA THR A 107 7.14 1.34 23.09
C THR A 107 8.39 0.74 22.46
N GLN A 108 8.34 0.35 21.19
CA GLN A 108 9.50 -0.15 20.47
C GLN A 108 10.60 0.92 20.34
N THR A 109 10.25 2.15 19.99
CA THR A 109 11.20 3.26 19.91
C THR A 109 11.86 3.56 21.25
N LEU A 110 11.07 3.63 22.34
CA LEU A 110 11.60 3.87 23.68
C LEU A 110 12.52 2.74 24.15
N GLU A 111 12.20 1.48 23.82
CA GLU A 111 13.06 0.34 24.15
C GLU A 111 14.38 0.37 23.37
N LEU A 112 14.35 0.74 22.10
CA LEU A 112 15.56 0.94 21.29
C LEU A 112 16.41 2.10 21.82
N GLU A 113 15.79 3.22 22.21
CA GLU A 113 16.46 4.35 22.85
C GLU A 113 17.09 3.92 24.19
N ARG A 114 16.36 3.16 25.01
CA ARG A 114 16.87 2.62 26.29
C ARG A 114 18.11 1.75 26.07
N GLN A 115 18.05 0.83 25.09
CA GLN A 115 19.19 -0.02 24.73
C GLN A 115 20.36 0.82 24.23
N TRP A 116 20.11 1.81 23.39
CA TRP A 116 21.14 2.72 22.88
C TRP A 116 21.82 3.51 24.00
N HIS A 117 21.04 4.08 24.92
CA HIS A 117 21.56 4.81 26.07
C HIS A 117 22.40 3.91 26.97
N ALA A 118 21.95 2.68 27.23
CA ALA A 118 22.71 1.71 28.02
C ALA A 118 24.05 1.35 27.35
N MET A 119 24.04 1.07 26.04
CA MET A 119 25.25 0.79 25.27
C MET A 119 26.21 1.99 25.27
N ASN A 120 25.68 3.21 25.11
CA ASN A 120 26.47 4.43 25.10
C ASN A 120 27.13 4.69 26.45
N ALA A 121 26.38 4.56 27.55
CA ALA A 121 26.91 4.69 28.90
C ALA A 121 28.05 3.71 29.19
N ALA A 122 27.88 2.43 28.83
CA ALA A 122 28.91 1.41 28.98
C ALA A 122 30.16 1.71 28.11
N CYS A 123 29.97 2.25 26.91
CA CYS A 123 31.09 2.66 26.05
C CYS A 123 31.84 3.87 26.62
N GLU A 124 31.15 4.84 27.20
CA GLU A 124 31.77 5.98 27.89
C GLU A 124 32.57 5.53 29.12
N GLU A 125 32.03 4.59 29.91
CA GLU A 125 32.74 3.98 31.03
C GLU A 125 34.02 3.26 30.56
N LEU A 126 33.96 2.50 29.46
CA LEU A 126 35.15 1.88 28.86
C LEU A 126 36.17 2.89 28.32
N ARG A 127 35.73 4.09 27.96
CA ARG A 127 36.60 5.13 27.38
C ARG A 127 37.39 5.86 28.46
N THR A 128 36.77 6.13 29.62
CA THR A 128 37.36 6.98 30.68
C THR A 128 37.61 6.24 31.99
N GLY A 129 36.77 5.26 32.35
CA GLY A 129 36.76 4.60 33.66
C GLY A 129 37.66 3.38 33.78
N ALA A 130 38.01 2.72 32.67
CA ALA A 130 38.78 1.47 32.70
C ALA A 130 40.30 1.63 32.99
N GLY A 131 40.81 2.86 33.11
CA GLY A 131 42.23 3.13 33.43
C GLY A 131 43.23 2.71 32.34
N ASP A 132 42.76 2.31 31.17
CA ASP A 132 43.55 1.74 30.06
C ASP A 132 43.83 2.74 28.92
N GLY A 133 43.52 4.02 29.15
CA GLY A 133 43.63 5.08 28.14
C GLY A 133 42.70 4.86 26.93
N GLY A 134 41.57 4.17 27.10
CA GLY A 134 40.59 3.91 26.04
C GLY A 134 41.05 2.87 25.02
N ARG A 135 41.93 1.95 25.40
CA ARG A 135 42.39 0.85 24.52
C ARG A 135 41.26 -0.14 24.23
N LEU A 136 40.51 -0.56 25.26
CA LEU A 136 39.37 -1.47 25.16
C LEU A 136 38.23 -0.83 24.34
N PHE A 137 37.96 0.46 24.57
CA PHE A 137 37.00 1.22 23.76
C PHE A 137 37.36 1.22 22.26
N ARG A 138 38.62 1.49 21.90
CA ARG A 138 39.06 1.42 20.49
C ARG A 138 38.89 0.03 19.89
N LYS A 139 39.11 -1.02 20.69
CA LYS A 139 38.94 -2.41 20.24
C LYS A 139 37.47 -2.77 20.03
N SER A 140 36.56 -2.34 20.91
CA SER A 140 35.11 -2.61 20.78
C SER A 140 34.48 -1.86 19.61
N MET A 141 35.03 -0.70 19.22
CA MET A 141 34.56 0.07 18.06
C MET A 141 34.97 -0.54 16.70
N ASN A 142 35.84 -1.56 16.69
CA ASN A 142 36.24 -2.23 15.46
C ASN A 142 35.05 -2.96 14.81
N LYS A 143 34.79 -2.69 13.52
CA LYS A 143 33.70 -3.29 12.73
C LYS A 143 34.15 -4.42 11.80
N ARG A 144 35.35 -4.99 12.01
CA ARG A 144 35.86 -6.13 11.24
C ARG A 144 34.88 -7.31 11.30
N GLY A 145 34.53 -7.87 10.14
CA GLY A 145 33.61 -9.01 10.02
C GLY A 145 32.12 -8.64 10.01
N VAL A 146 31.72 -7.50 10.58
CA VAL A 146 30.30 -7.11 10.74
C VAL A 146 29.56 -7.03 9.40
N PHE A 147 30.20 -6.47 8.37
CA PHE A 147 29.58 -6.29 7.04
C PHE A 147 29.87 -7.42 6.05
N ARG A 148 30.72 -8.39 6.41
CA ARG A 148 31.07 -9.53 5.53
C ARG A 148 30.45 -10.84 6.01
N ASP A 149 30.65 -11.16 7.29
CA ASP A 149 30.24 -12.43 7.88
C ASP A 149 28.76 -12.39 8.30
N MET A 150 28.19 -11.19 8.46
CA MET A 150 26.80 -10.94 8.85
C MET A 150 26.39 -11.72 10.12
N PHE A 151 25.11 -12.06 10.25
CA PHE A 151 24.59 -12.89 11.32
C PHE A 151 24.62 -14.38 10.90
N PRO A 152 24.96 -15.31 11.81
CA PRO A 152 24.87 -16.74 11.51
C PRO A 152 23.43 -17.13 11.12
N ILE A 153 23.29 -17.89 10.02
CA ILE A 153 21.98 -18.26 9.47
C ILE A 153 21.12 -19.06 10.47
N GLU A 154 21.75 -19.77 11.40
CA GLU A 154 21.08 -20.51 12.47
C GLU A 154 20.28 -19.60 13.42
N TYR A 155 20.73 -18.37 13.63
CA TYR A 155 20.02 -17.37 14.45
C TYR A 155 18.93 -16.62 13.68
N GLY A 156 18.95 -16.64 12.34
CA GLY A 156 17.94 -15.99 11.50
C GLY A 156 16.58 -16.70 11.45
N ARG A 157 16.35 -17.68 12.32
CA ARG A 157 15.09 -18.44 12.38
C ARG A 157 13.95 -17.53 12.84
N LEU A 158 12.87 -17.51 12.05
CA LEU A 158 11.65 -16.76 12.35
C LEU A 158 10.87 -17.44 13.49
N GLN A 159 10.11 -16.63 14.22
CA GLN A 159 9.18 -17.15 15.24
C GLN A 159 8.05 -17.93 14.56
N THR A 160 7.64 -19.05 15.17
CA THR A 160 6.54 -19.90 14.71
C THR A 160 5.36 -19.83 15.69
N GLU A 161 4.15 -20.03 15.19
CA GLU A 161 2.92 -20.01 16.02
C GLU A 161 2.90 -21.15 17.06
N THR A 162 3.43 -22.33 16.69
CA THR A 162 3.60 -23.48 17.59
C THR A 162 5.06 -23.93 17.58
N PRO A 163 5.58 -24.43 18.72
CA PRO A 163 6.94 -24.95 18.77
C PRO A 163 7.05 -26.26 17.96
N ALA A 164 8.25 -26.55 17.49
CA ALA A 164 8.56 -27.86 16.91
C ALA A 164 8.50 -28.96 17.99
N GLN A 165 8.35 -30.22 17.55
CA GLN A 165 8.37 -31.38 18.45
C GLN A 165 9.67 -31.45 19.27
N GLU A 166 10.79 -31.09 18.65
CA GLU A 166 12.07 -30.83 19.31
C GLU A 166 12.36 -29.32 19.24
N GLY A 167 11.95 -28.58 20.29
CA GLY A 167 12.04 -27.12 20.31
C GLY A 167 13.46 -26.57 20.45
N TRP A 168 14.37 -27.33 21.06
CA TRP A 168 15.77 -26.93 21.28
C TRP A 168 16.70 -28.14 21.20
N ASN A 169 17.80 -28.01 20.45
CA ASN A 169 18.81 -29.04 20.34
C ASN A 169 19.83 -28.92 21.49
N HIS A 170 19.65 -29.74 22.53
CA HIS A 170 20.58 -29.81 23.67
C HIS A 170 21.90 -30.54 23.35
N GLY A 171 21.95 -31.32 22.27
CA GLY A 171 23.12 -32.08 21.81
C GLY A 171 23.96 -31.36 20.77
N TRP A 172 23.85 -30.03 20.65
CA TRP A 172 24.63 -29.26 19.68
C TRP A 172 26.14 -29.41 19.94
N VAL A 173 26.88 -29.79 18.90
CA VAL A 173 28.35 -29.89 18.91
C VAL A 173 28.89 -29.05 17.77
N ARG A 174 30.03 -28.38 18.00
CA ARG A 174 30.73 -27.62 16.96
C ARG A 174 31.06 -28.55 15.78
N PRO A 175 30.59 -28.26 14.56
CA PRO A 175 30.97 -29.06 13.40
C PRO A 175 32.47 -28.93 13.14
N GLU A 176 33.13 -30.05 12.87
CA GLU A 176 34.52 -30.05 12.42
C GLU A 176 34.63 -29.33 11.07
N ARG A 177 35.65 -28.48 10.91
CA ARG A 177 35.89 -27.79 9.63
C ARG A 177 36.36 -28.84 8.61
N ARG A 178 35.54 -29.09 7.59
CA ARG A 178 35.96 -29.76 6.36
C ARG A 178 36.72 -28.82 5.44
#